data_AF-A0A1G0K5J0-F1
#
_entry.id   AF-A0A1G0K5J0-F1
#
_cell.length_a   1.000
_cell.length_b   1.000
_cell.length_c   1.000
_cell.angle_alpha   90.00
_cell.angle_beta   90.00
_cell.angle_gamma   90.00
#
_symmetry.space_group_name_H-M   'P 1'
#
loop_
_entity.id
_entity.type
_entity.pdbx_description
1 polymer ?
#
loop_
_entity_poly.entity_id
_entity_poly.type
_entity_poly.pdbx_seq_one_letter_code
_entity_poly.pdbx_strand_id
1 'polypeptide(L)'
;MTLAQLASSNPGPTVDNDMLKEDFAELLDKVGPAIVLTQSAGGPSGWMSIDAKPQLVKAVVAIEAAGGFERLPLTWEPALKEGESIQTVAVGPKSEGLAACNMQPENNVRKLPNFKGIPILGIVSSQSAMFTPSYHCTIDFVNQAGGSATLLRLKEDAGIDGEGHFMQGSYNNGKIAQLMIEWMQKIE
;
A
#
# COMPACT_ATOMS: atom_id res chain seq x y z
N MET A 1 -12.07 17.79 -14.85
CA MET A 1 -11.58 17.76 -13.45
C MET A 1 -10.14 17.33 -13.49
N THR A 2 -9.22 18.14 -12.97
CA THR A 2 -7.82 17.77 -12.78
C THR A 2 -7.70 16.89 -11.54
N LEU A 3 -7.30 15.63 -11.68
CA LEU A 3 -6.98 14.78 -10.54
C LEU A 3 -5.80 15.39 -9.77
N ALA A 4 -5.96 15.62 -8.47
CA ALA A 4 -4.86 15.96 -7.59
C ALA A 4 -4.08 14.69 -7.22
N GLN A 5 -2.75 14.73 -7.36
CA GLN A 5 -1.85 13.69 -6.85
C GLN A 5 -1.37 14.11 -5.46
N LEU A 6 -1.60 13.26 -4.46
CA LEU A 6 -1.11 13.48 -3.10
C LEU A 6 0.10 12.57 -2.86
N ALA A 7 1.26 13.15 -2.53
CA ALA A 7 2.43 12.39 -2.11
C ALA A 7 2.49 12.34 -0.58
N SER A 8 2.69 11.16 0.01
CA SER A 8 2.92 11.01 1.45
C SER A 8 4.37 10.61 1.76
N SER A 9 5.12 11.50 2.40
CA SER A 9 6.21 11.18 3.35
C SER A 9 6.33 12.38 4.31
N ASN A 10 6.23 12.22 5.62
CA ASN A 10 7.13 11.52 6.54
C ASN A 10 6.39 11.24 7.89
N PRO A 11 6.28 10.01 8.43
CA PRO A 11 6.00 9.84 9.86
C PRO A 11 7.34 9.70 10.59
N GLY A 12 7.83 10.80 11.16
CA GLY A 12 8.96 10.75 12.08
C GLY A 12 8.84 11.85 13.14
N PRO A 13 9.19 11.57 14.41
CA PRO A 13 8.76 10.44 15.23
C PRO A 13 7.38 10.72 15.88
N THR A 14 6.53 9.69 15.85
CA THR A 14 5.31 9.49 16.67
C THR A 14 4.23 10.58 16.60
N VAL A 15 3.60 10.71 15.43
CA VAL A 15 2.16 11.02 15.43
C VAL A 15 1.42 9.71 15.69
N ASP A 16 0.41 9.76 16.56
CA ASP A 16 -0.45 8.61 16.82
C ASP A 16 -1.17 8.18 15.52
N ASN A 17 -1.42 6.87 15.36
CA ASN A 17 -2.05 6.36 14.13
C ASN A 17 -3.46 6.93 13.93
N ASP A 18 -4.21 7.18 15.02
CA ASP A 18 -5.54 7.77 14.94
C ASP A 18 -5.44 9.23 14.46
N MET A 19 -4.49 10.00 14.99
CA MET A 19 -4.23 11.36 14.53
C MET A 19 -3.83 11.42 13.06
N LEU A 20 -2.96 10.51 12.62
CA LEU A 20 -2.56 10.44 11.21
C LEU A 20 -3.75 10.12 10.29
N LYS A 21 -4.66 9.25 10.72
CA LYS A 21 -5.88 8.91 9.99
C LYS A 21 -6.84 10.10 9.90
N GLU A 22 -7.00 10.86 10.97
CA GLU A 22 -7.80 12.08 11.01
C GLU A 22 -7.24 13.16 10.09
N ASP A 23 -5.92 13.39 10.12
CA ASP A 23 -5.25 14.39 9.26
C ASP A 23 -5.41 14.05 7.76
N PHE A 24 -5.35 12.77 7.39
CA PHE A 24 -5.63 12.35 6.00
C PHE A 24 -7.08 12.57 5.61
N ALA A 25 -8.03 12.32 6.51
CA ALA A 25 -9.44 12.61 6.25
C ALA A 25 -9.65 14.11 5.99
N GLU A 26 -9.07 14.99 6.80
CA GLU A 26 -9.16 16.44 6.63
C GLU A 26 -8.52 16.88 5.31
N LEU A 27 -7.33 16.36 5.00
CA LEU A 27 -6.65 16.68 3.74
C LEU A 27 -7.48 16.28 2.52
N LEU A 28 -8.07 15.08 2.52
CA LEU A 28 -8.93 14.59 1.44
C LEU A 28 -10.20 15.43 1.30
N ASP A 29 -10.82 15.84 2.41
CA ASP A 29 -11.97 16.76 2.37
C ASP A 29 -11.60 18.12 1.73
N LYS A 30 -10.36 18.59 1.93
CA LYS A 30 -9.87 19.86 1.38
C LYS A 30 -9.54 19.80 -0.11
N VAL A 31 -8.90 18.72 -0.56
CA VAL A 31 -8.41 18.60 -1.95
C VAL A 31 -9.37 17.86 -2.88
N GLY A 32 -10.36 17.18 -2.31
CA GLY A 32 -11.32 16.35 -3.04
C GLY A 32 -10.75 14.98 -3.44
N PRO A 33 -11.42 14.27 -4.36
CA PRO A 33 -11.00 12.94 -4.78
C PRO A 33 -9.57 12.92 -5.34
N ALA A 34 -8.73 12.02 -4.83
CA ALA A 34 -7.30 11.99 -5.13
C ALA A 34 -6.75 10.57 -5.28
N ILE A 35 -5.60 10.47 -5.95
CA ILE A 35 -4.75 9.28 -5.93
C ILE A 35 -3.64 9.52 -4.91
N VAL A 36 -3.47 8.56 -3.99
CA VAL A 36 -2.50 8.66 -2.90
C VAL A 36 -1.25 7.88 -3.27
N LEU A 37 -0.11 8.55 -3.32
CA LEU A 37 1.19 7.96 -3.59
C LEU A 37 2.01 7.86 -2.31
N THR A 38 2.45 6.64 -1.98
CA THR A 38 3.20 6.35 -0.75
C THR A 38 4.51 5.64 -1.05
N GLN A 39 5.45 5.70 -0.10
CA GLN A 39 6.70 4.97 -0.19
C GLN A 39 7.18 4.50 1.18
N SER A 40 7.76 3.30 1.26
CA SER A 40 8.46 2.82 2.46
C SER A 40 7.60 2.93 3.73
N ALA A 41 8.12 3.51 4.80
CA ALA A 41 7.41 3.80 6.04
C ALA A 41 6.16 4.70 5.88
N GLY A 42 5.96 5.34 4.71
CA GLY A 42 4.73 6.03 4.36
C GLY A 42 3.57 5.11 3.94
N GLY A 43 3.78 3.80 3.82
CA GLY A 43 2.70 2.85 3.48
C GLY A 43 1.45 2.96 4.36
N PRO A 44 1.56 2.95 5.70
CA PRO A 44 0.44 3.16 6.62
C PRO A 44 -0.43 4.37 6.29
N SER A 45 0.16 5.48 5.82
CA SER A 45 -0.57 6.66 5.38
C SER A 45 -1.57 6.36 4.26
N GLY A 46 -1.16 5.57 3.26
CA GLY A 46 -2.03 5.17 2.16
C GLY A 46 -3.17 4.27 2.64
N TRP A 47 -2.87 3.29 3.48
CA TRP A 47 -3.85 2.36 4.04
C TRP A 47 -4.88 3.09 4.91
N MET A 48 -4.44 4.02 5.75
CA MET A 48 -5.33 4.81 6.60
C MET A 48 -6.12 5.84 5.80
N SER A 49 -5.57 6.41 4.73
CA SER A 49 -6.33 7.31 3.85
C SER A 49 -7.53 6.60 3.21
N ILE A 50 -7.34 5.35 2.77
CA ILE A 50 -8.43 4.50 2.26
C ILE A 50 -9.48 4.30 3.36
N ASP A 51 -9.05 3.89 4.55
CA ASP A 51 -9.98 3.57 5.62
C ASP A 51 -10.75 4.79 6.15
N ALA A 52 -10.12 5.97 6.12
CA ALA A 52 -10.70 7.21 6.62
C ALA A 52 -11.76 7.79 5.67
N LYS A 53 -11.49 7.79 4.36
CA LYS A 53 -12.36 8.41 3.34
C LYS A 53 -12.34 7.60 2.04
N PRO A 54 -12.85 6.35 2.03
CA PRO A 54 -12.78 5.48 0.85
C PRO A 54 -13.44 6.10 -0.39
N GLN A 55 -14.46 6.94 -0.22
CA GLN A 55 -15.14 7.66 -1.30
C GLN A 55 -14.31 8.77 -1.95
N LEU A 56 -13.24 9.24 -1.30
CA LEU A 56 -12.33 10.28 -1.81
C LEU A 56 -10.99 9.70 -2.29
N VAL A 57 -10.69 8.43 -1.99
CA VAL A 57 -9.49 7.77 -2.51
C VAL A 57 -9.84 7.05 -3.82
N LYS A 58 -9.32 7.57 -4.93
CA LYS A 58 -9.49 6.99 -6.26
C LYS A 58 -8.61 5.77 -6.49
N ALA A 59 -7.39 5.81 -5.95
CA ALA A 59 -6.43 4.71 -6.00
C ALA A 59 -5.25 4.97 -5.05
N VAL A 60 -4.44 3.94 -4.81
CA VAL A 60 -3.14 4.07 -4.13
C VAL A 60 -2.02 3.55 -5.02
N VAL A 61 -0.95 4.34 -5.15
CA VAL A 61 0.33 3.91 -5.71
C VAL A 61 1.31 3.76 -4.56
N ALA A 62 1.68 2.52 -4.26
CA ALA A 62 2.52 2.15 -3.13
C ALA A 62 3.91 1.71 -3.63
N ILE A 63 4.92 2.53 -3.44
CA ILE A 63 6.30 2.23 -3.86
C ILE A 63 7.02 1.57 -2.69
N GLU A 64 7.19 0.25 -2.73
CA GLU A 64 7.87 -0.49 -1.66
C GLU A 64 7.36 -0.09 -0.27
N ALA A 65 6.04 0.02 -0.16
CA ALA A 65 5.38 0.61 1.00
C ALA A 65 5.18 -0.41 2.13
N ALA A 66 5.44 -0.03 3.37
CA ALA A 66 5.28 -0.90 4.51
C ALA A 66 3.80 -1.33 4.67
N GLY A 67 3.59 -2.64 4.84
CA GLY A 67 2.33 -3.21 5.30
C GLY A 67 2.18 -3.06 6.82
N GLY A 68 1.94 -4.17 7.52
CA GLY A 68 1.73 -4.14 8.98
C GLY A 68 0.29 -3.78 9.36
N PHE A 69 -0.67 -4.14 8.51
CA PHE A 69 -2.10 -3.84 8.67
C PHE A 69 -2.64 -4.27 10.03
N GLU A 70 -2.12 -5.35 10.60
CA GLU A 70 -2.51 -5.89 11.91
C GLU A 70 -2.24 -4.94 13.08
N ARG A 71 -1.42 -3.90 12.87
CA ARG A 71 -1.05 -2.88 13.87
C ARG A 71 -1.69 -1.51 13.61
N LEU A 72 -2.50 -1.40 12.56
CA LEU A 72 -3.14 -0.15 12.16
C LEU A 72 -4.59 -0.10 12.65
N PRO A 73 -5.12 1.09 13.02
CA PRO A 73 -6.50 1.29 13.43
C PRO A 73 -7.45 1.31 12.22
N LEU A 74 -7.45 0.22 11.47
CA LEU A 74 -8.29 0.02 10.28
C LEU A 74 -9.66 -0.52 10.68
N THR A 75 -10.65 -0.25 9.85
CA THR A 75 -11.98 -0.84 9.98
C THR A 75 -11.92 -2.29 9.51
N TRP A 76 -12.19 -3.22 10.43
CA TRP A 76 -12.19 -4.65 10.16
C TRP A 76 -13.60 -5.23 10.14
N GLU A 77 -13.82 -6.23 9.30
CA GLU A 77 -15.06 -7.00 9.25
C GLU A 77 -14.77 -8.51 9.34
N PRO A 78 -15.26 -9.21 10.39
CA PRO A 78 -15.97 -8.69 11.55
C PRO A 78 -15.15 -7.65 12.34
N ALA A 79 -15.82 -6.79 13.11
CA ALA A 79 -15.16 -5.79 13.96
C ALA A 79 -14.34 -6.45 15.08
N LEU A 80 -13.18 -5.87 15.40
CA LEU A 80 -12.35 -6.30 16.52
C LEU A 80 -13.05 -5.97 17.84
N LYS A 81 -12.98 -6.90 18.79
CA LYS A 81 -13.37 -6.63 20.18
C LYS A 81 -12.29 -5.79 20.87
N GLU A 82 -12.65 -5.15 21.98
CA GLU A 82 -11.68 -4.42 22.80
C GLU A 82 -10.52 -5.35 23.21
N GLY A 83 -9.28 -4.89 22.96
CA GLY A 83 -8.05 -5.65 23.22
C GLY A 83 -7.77 -6.79 22.22
N GLU A 84 -8.65 -7.04 21.25
CA GLU A 84 -8.40 -8.01 20.18
C GLU A 84 -7.45 -7.45 19.12
N SER A 85 -6.57 -8.29 18.59
CA SER A 85 -5.67 -7.96 17.48
C SER A 85 -5.84 -8.94 16.33
N ILE A 86 -5.50 -8.49 15.13
CA ILE A 86 -5.46 -9.36 13.95
C ILE A 86 -4.35 -10.40 14.15
N GLN A 87 -4.73 -11.66 14.08
CA GLN A 87 -3.80 -12.77 14.22
C GLN A 87 -3.13 -13.04 12.88
N THR A 88 -1.83 -13.36 12.92
CA THR A 88 -1.08 -13.77 11.75
C THR A 88 -0.32 -15.07 12.01
N VAL A 89 -0.17 -15.87 10.96
CA VAL A 89 0.64 -17.08 10.94
C VAL A 89 1.71 -16.95 9.85
N ALA A 90 2.86 -17.57 10.06
CA ALA A 90 3.90 -17.65 9.05
C ALA A 90 3.46 -18.59 7.93
N VAL A 91 3.42 -18.08 6.71
CA VAL A 91 3.20 -18.84 5.48
C VAL A 91 4.52 -18.90 4.73
N GLY A 92 4.94 -20.11 4.36
CA GLY A 92 6.20 -20.34 3.66
C GLY A 92 6.31 -19.54 2.35
N PRO A 93 7.54 -19.34 1.85
CA PRO A 93 7.76 -18.56 0.64
C PRO A 93 7.07 -19.19 -0.57
N LYS A 94 6.48 -18.36 -1.44
CA LYS A 94 5.75 -18.82 -2.62
C LYS A 94 6.64 -19.38 -3.72
N SER A 95 7.91 -18.96 -3.76
CA SER A 95 8.92 -19.41 -4.72
C SER A 95 10.32 -19.14 -4.19
N GLU A 96 11.34 -19.66 -4.88
CA GLU A 96 12.73 -19.32 -4.63
C GLU A 96 12.94 -17.79 -4.70
N GLY A 97 13.76 -17.26 -3.80
CA GLY A 97 14.06 -15.82 -3.72
C GLY A 97 13.00 -14.95 -3.01
N LEU A 98 11.83 -15.51 -2.67
CA LEU A 98 10.82 -14.81 -1.87
C LEU A 98 10.93 -15.15 -0.39
N ALA A 99 10.55 -14.20 0.46
CA ALA A 99 10.45 -14.41 1.90
C ALA A 99 9.14 -15.10 2.29
N ALA A 100 9.13 -15.72 3.47
CA ALA A 100 7.88 -16.12 4.13
C ALA A 100 7.07 -14.88 4.52
N CYS A 101 5.74 -14.99 4.52
CA CYS A 101 4.82 -13.91 4.85
C CYS A 101 4.12 -14.17 6.19
N ASN A 102 3.80 -13.11 6.92
CA ASN A 102 2.84 -13.18 8.03
C ASN A 102 1.45 -12.84 7.49
N MET A 103 0.58 -13.85 7.42
CA MET A 103 -0.75 -13.75 6.81
C MET A 103 -1.83 -14.10 7.83
N GLN A 104 -3.08 -13.66 7.61
CA GLN A 104 -4.18 -14.12 8.46
C GLN A 104 -4.38 -15.63 8.28
N PRO A 105 -4.67 -16.39 9.36
CA PRO A 105 -4.96 -17.81 9.24
C PRO A 105 -6.22 -18.05 8.41
N GLU A 106 -6.21 -19.05 7.54
CA GLU A 106 -7.29 -19.29 6.54
C GLU A 106 -8.67 -19.46 7.15
N ASN A 107 -8.75 -20.00 8.37
CA ASN A 107 -10.00 -20.20 9.11
C ASN A 107 -10.48 -18.97 9.89
N ASN A 108 -9.73 -17.86 9.90
CA ASN A 108 -10.07 -16.64 10.61
C ASN A 108 -9.53 -15.40 9.87
N VAL A 109 -9.97 -15.24 8.62
CA VAL A 109 -9.67 -14.07 7.79
C VAL A 109 -10.71 -12.98 8.06
N ARG A 110 -10.25 -11.82 8.50
CA ARG A 110 -11.02 -10.58 8.57
C ARG A 110 -10.80 -9.74 7.32
N LYS A 111 -11.81 -8.98 6.94
CA LYS A 111 -11.85 -8.14 5.74
C LYS A 111 -11.65 -6.67 6.09
N LEU A 112 -11.16 -5.92 5.11
CA LEU A 112 -11.04 -4.47 5.15
C LEU A 112 -12.14 -3.89 4.23
N PRO A 113 -13.38 -3.69 4.72
CA PRO A 113 -14.51 -3.32 3.87
C PRO A 113 -14.28 -2.02 3.09
N ASN A 114 -13.57 -1.05 3.67
CA ASN A 114 -13.27 0.23 3.03
C ASN A 114 -12.28 0.12 1.85
N PHE A 115 -11.56 -1.00 1.72
CA PHE A 115 -10.62 -1.22 0.62
C PHE A 115 -11.31 -1.80 -0.62
N LYS A 116 -12.59 -2.20 -0.50
CA LYS A 116 -13.32 -2.88 -1.56
C LYS A 116 -13.46 -1.96 -2.78
N GLY A 117 -12.92 -2.42 -3.90
CA GLY A 117 -13.04 -1.74 -5.20
C GLY A 117 -12.07 -0.56 -5.40
N ILE A 118 -11.21 -0.25 -4.43
CA ILE A 118 -10.18 0.78 -4.61
C ILE A 118 -8.92 0.12 -5.21
N PRO A 119 -8.47 0.54 -6.41
CA PRO A 119 -7.27 -0.01 -7.02
C PRO A 119 -5.99 0.36 -6.26
N ILE A 120 -5.11 -0.62 -6.05
CA ILE A 120 -3.81 -0.43 -5.43
C ILE A 120 -2.72 -0.98 -6.36
N LEU A 121 -1.74 -0.15 -6.70
CA LEU A 121 -0.53 -0.54 -7.41
C LEU A 121 0.65 -0.57 -6.45
N GLY A 122 1.15 -1.76 -6.16
CA GLY A 122 2.46 -1.93 -5.55
C GLY A 122 3.57 -1.87 -6.60
N ILE A 123 4.67 -1.19 -6.31
CA ILE A 123 5.86 -1.15 -7.16
C ILE A 123 7.07 -1.61 -6.36
N VAL A 124 7.87 -2.51 -6.94
CA VAL A 124 9.12 -2.99 -6.33
C VAL A 124 10.26 -3.06 -7.33
N SER A 125 11.44 -2.65 -6.90
CA SER A 125 12.68 -2.83 -7.64
C SER A 125 13.31 -4.20 -7.38
N SER A 126 14.08 -4.70 -8.35
CA SER A 126 14.96 -5.87 -8.23
C SER A 126 16.13 -5.68 -7.26
N GLN A 127 16.62 -4.44 -7.06
CA GLN A 127 17.80 -4.17 -6.22
C GLN A 127 17.48 -3.59 -4.85
N SER A 128 16.19 -3.53 -4.48
CA SER A 128 15.78 -3.15 -3.14
C SER A 128 15.82 -4.35 -2.19
N ALA A 129 17.01 -4.71 -1.70
CA ALA A 129 17.23 -5.91 -0.89
C ALA A 129 16.25 -6.07 0.29
N MET A 130 15.75 -4.96 0.86
CA MET A 130 14.76 -4.97 1.93
C MET A 130 13.36 -5.39 1.46
N PHE A 131 12.93 -4.94 0.29
CA PHE A 131 11.54 -5.07 -0.19
C PHE A 131 11.38 -6.13 -1.29
N THR A 132 12.36 -6.34 -2.17
CA THR A 132 12.29 -7.34 -3.24
C THR A 132 11.82 -8.73 -2.75
N PRO A 133 12.37 -9.30 -1.65
CA PRO A 133 11.95 -10.63 -1.21
C PRO A 133 10.57 -10.63 -0.53
N SER A 134 10.13 -9.52 0.08
CA SER A 134 9.02 -9.49 1.05
C SER A 134 7.81 -8.66 0.61
N TYR A 135 7.95 -7.75 -0.36
CA TYR A 135 6.89 -6.78 -0.68
C TYR A 135 5.63 -7.42 -1.23
N HIS A 136 5.76 -8.59 -1.87
CA HIS A 136 4.62 -9.42 -2.27
C HIS A 136 3.68 -9.75 -1.09
N CYS A 137 4.21 -9.91 0.13
CA CYS A 137 3.40 -10.15 1.32
C CYS A 137 2.42 -9.00 1.62
N THR A 138 2.82 -7.75 1.35
CA THR A 138 1.93 -6.58 1.54
C THR A 138 0.76 -6.66 0.58
N ILE A 139 1.03 -6.96 -0.70
CA ILE A 139 0.01 -7.09 -1.75
C ILE A 139 -0.91 -8.28 -1.47
N ASP A 140 -0.34 -9.41 -1.09
CA ASP A 140 -1.08 -10.61 -0.73
C ASP A 140 -2.00 -10.37 0.48
N PHE A 141 -1.53 -9.65 1.49
CA PHE A 141 -2.32 -9.37 2.69
C PHE A 141 -3.55 -8.51 2.34
N VAL A 142 -3.36 -7.44 1.55
CA VAL A 142 -4.47 -6.60 1.07
C VAL A 142 -5.51 -7.44 0.32
N ASN A 143 -5.05 -8.30 -0.60
CA ASN A 143 -5.93 -9.16 -1.37
C ASN A 143 -6.63 -10.21 -0.50
N GLN A 144 -5.94 -10.81 0.49
CA GLN A 144 -6.53 -11.72 1.46
C GLN A 144 -7.66 -11.03 2.25
N ALA A 145 -7.46 -9.76 2.61
CA ALA A 145 -8.43 -8.92 3.30
C ALA A 145 -9.56 -8.38 2.40
N GLY A 146 -9.59 -8.76 1.10
CA GLY A 146 -10.66 -8.39 0.17
C GLY A 146 -10.46 -7.07 -0.59
N GLY A 147 -9.27 -6.49 -0.53
CA GLY A 147 -8.87 -5.36 -1.37
C GLY A 147 -8.54 -5.76 -2.82
N SER A 148 -8.12 -4.78 -3.62
CA SER A 148 -7.73 -4.97 -5.02
C SER A 148 -6.32 -4.42 -5.28
N ALA A 149 -5.31 -5.24 -5.01
CA ALA A 149 -3.90 -4.86 -5.15
C ALA A 149 -3.19 -5.67 -6.24
N THR A 150 -2.39 -4.96 -7.04
CA THR A 150 -1.52 -5.51 -8.08
C THR A 150 -0.07 -5.20 -7.74
N LEU A 151 0.86 -6.08 -8.15
CA LEU A 151 2.28 -5.88 -7.95
C LEU A 151 2.96 -5.70 -9.30
N LEU A 152 3.62 -4.55 -9.50
CA LEU A 152 4.52 -4.27 -10.60
C LEU A 152 5.95 -4.46 -10.12
N ARG A 153 6.66 -5.41 -10.72
CA ARG A 153 8.09 -5.63 -10.52
C ARG A 153 8.84 -4.97 -11.66
N LEU A 154 9.64 -3.95 -11.34
CA LEU A 154 10.25 -3.09 -12.36
C LEU A 154 11.07 -3.88 -13.40
N LYS A 155 11.84 -4.87 -12.95
CA LYS A 155 12.69 -5.65 -13.83
C LYS A 155 11.89 -6.64 -14.67
N GLU A 156 11.06 -7.43 -14.02
CA GLU A 156 10.33 -8.54 -14.67
C GLU A 156 9.21 -8.04 -15.59
N ASP A 157 8.48 -7.00 -15.18
CA ASP A 157 7.28 -6.55 -15.87
C ASP A 157 7.53 -5.37 -16.82
N ALA A 158 8.57 -4.58 -16.57
CA ALA A 158 8.87 -3.36 -17.34
C ALA A 158 10.30 -3.29 -17.91
N GLY A 159 11.15 -4.28 -17.65
CA GLY A 159 12.54 -4.28 -18.12
C GLY A 159 13.40 -3.16 -17.52
N ILE A 160 12.98 -2.58 -16.39
CA ILE A 160 13.71 -1.54 -15.66
C ILE A 160 14.49 -2.20 -14.53
N ASP A 161 15.82 -2.21 -14.64
CA ASP A 161 16.75 -2.76 -13.65
C ASP A 161 17.77 -1.68 -13.25
N GLY A 162 18.44 -1.85 -12.11
CA GLY A 162 19.37 -0.85 -11.56
C GLY A 162 18.80 0.01 -10.43
N GLU A 163 17.50 -0.08 -10.17
CA GLU A 163 16.82 0.83 -9.25
C GLU A 163 17.02 0.43 -7.79
N GLY A 164 17.31 1.41 -6.94
CA GLY A 164 17.30 1.23 -5.48
C GLY A 164 15.91 1.42 -4.88
N HIS A 165 15.85 1.40 -3.55
CA HIS A 165 14.63 1.69 -2.78
C HIS A 165 14.04 3.08 -3.08
N PHE A 166 14.90 4.06 -3.35
CA PHE A 166 14.52 5.45 -3.69
C PHE A 166 14.46 5.66 -5.20
N MET A 167 13.73 4.78 -5.90
CA MET A 167 13.63 4.76 -7.37
C MET A 167 13.06 6.04 -8.00
N GLN A 168 12.33 6.84 -7.22
CA GLN A 168 11.87 8.17 -7.64
C GLN A 168 12.99 9.21 -7.73
N GLY A 169 14.11 8.98 -7.04
CA GLY A 169 15.31 9.84 -7.07
C GLY A 169 16.35 9.42 -8.11
N SER A 170 16.12 8.31 -8.82
CA SER A 170 17.05 7.77 -9.81
C SER A 170 17.09 8.60 -11.10
N TYR A 171 18.18 8.49 -11.86
CA TYR A 171 18.36 9.21 -13.12
C TYR A 171 17.31 8.90 -14.19
N ASN A 172 16.72 7.71 -14.15
CA ASN A 172 15.67 7.26 -15.06
C ASN A 172 14.27 7.29 -14.42
N ASN A 173 14.07 8.02 -13.32
CA ASN A 173 12.80 8.13 -12.60
C ASN A 173 11.62 8.50 -13.52
N GLY A 174 11.85 9.23 -14.60
CA GLY A 174 10.83 9.53 -15.62
C GLY A 174 10.21 8.28 -16.26
N LYS A 175 10.96 7.19 -16.41
CA LYS A 175 10.42 5.91 -16.90
C LYS A 175 9.46 5.28 -15.88
N ILE A 176 9.81 5.33 -14.60
CA ILE A 176 8.97 4.80 -13.52
C ILE A 176 7.73 5.68 -13.35
N ALA A 177 7.89 6.99 -13.43
CA ALA A 177 6.79 7.95 -13.43
C ALA A 177 5.81 7.69 -14.59
N GLN A 178 6.32 7.40 -15.78
CA GLN A 178 5.50 7.06 -16.93
C GLN A 178 4.65 5.81 -16.69
N LEU A 179 5.22 4.74 -16.10
CA LEU A 179 4.46 3.54 -15.73
C LEU A 179 3.34 3.84 -14.74
N MET A 180 3.62 4.68 -13.73
CA MET A 180 2.61 5.12 -12.77
C MET A 180 1.49 5.91 -13.46
N ILE A 181 1.85 6.87 -14.33
CA ILE A 181 0.89 7.70 -15.08
C ILE A 181 -0.01 6.84 -15.97
N GLU A 182 0.56 5.91 -16.73
CA GLU A 182 -0.18 5.01 -17.61
C GLU A 182 -1.13 4.09 -16.85
N TRP A 183 -0.74 3.63 -15.66
CA TRP A 183 -1.62 2.88 -14.79
C TRP A 183 -2.75 3.75 -14.25
N MET A 184 -2.44 4.95 -13.76
CA MET A 184 -3.43 5.89 -13.22
C MET A 184 -4.47 6.35 -14.27
N GLN A 185 -4.08 6.48 -15.54
CA GLN A 185 -4.99 6.85 -16.64
C GLN A 185 -6.05 5.80 -16.94
N LYS A 186 -5.88 4.56 -16.46
CA LYS A 186 -6.85 3.46 -16.63
C LYS A 186 -7.87 3.40 -15.49
N ILE A 187 -7.75 4.29 -14.50
CA ILE A 187 -8.63 4.35 -13.33
C ILE A 187 -9.75 5.33 -13.63
N GLU A 188 -10.99 4.85 -13.59
CA GLU A 188 -12.20 5.65 -13.86
C GLU A 188 -12.63 6.55 -12.68
#